data_AF-A0AA39R4D9-F1
#
_entry.id   AF-A0AA39R4D9-F1
#
_cell.length_a   1.000
_cell.length_b   1.000
_cell.length_c   1.000
_cell.angle_alpha   90.00
_cell.angle_beta   90.00
_cell.angle_gamma   90.00
#
_symmetry.space_group_name_H-M   'P 1'
#
loop_
_entity.id
_entity.type
_entity.pdbx_description
1 polymer ?
#
loop_
_entity_poly.entity_id
_entity_poly.type
_entity_poly.pdbx_seq_one_letter_code
_entity_poly.pdbx_strand_id
1 'polypeptide(L)'
;MSSFISQEPPLYNLSGALIFTAYVLSALFLTAFITRSLVAQHKKSSHKRKHGREKHIRTFSALSVLNFSTLSYHMPNYLIVSYQAWSKSHGYQLPGSLFGSNSLLGTREQRVPLHIWSWLTNSTLFADFATTICSNNARFWWTQQALLITMAWSVFMSLEGRRRKIPHLWAYASISQILPVSFAQNLFFLAILVSPAAEKDEMVWVAHPMLLLVSLATYYVFVGLAPYVVGTNAFIGVVITIRLLLFCPLYMPVIVPSDSGKEYLKARDTQHIFRRIMGYVGTCSLILFVVQTLISFRETGFDISRILGAIHDSPAISALGYDYVLSLVSACLWSSMVGSYLA
;
A
#
# COMPACT_ATOMS: atom_id res chain seq x y z
N MET A 1 -13.74 32.82 -32.36
CA MET A 1 -12.77 31.82 -32.85
C MET A 1 -12.25 31.05 -31.64
N SER A 2 -12.98 30.17 -30.93
CA SER A 2 -13.85 29.05 -31.33
C SER A 2 -13.16 27.98 -32.18
N SER A 3 -12.05 27.43 -31.67
CA SER A 3 -11.59 26.10 -32.05
C SER A 3 -12.36 25.08 -31.19
N PHE A 4 -13.42 24.53 -31.76
CA PHE A 4 -13.98 23.26 -31.34
C PHE A 4 -12.87 22.21 -31.48
N ILE A 5 -12.21 21.89 -30.37
CA ILE A 5 -11.47 20.63 -30.26
C ILE A 5 -12.56 19.57 -30.31
N SER A 6 -12.63 18.87 -31.44
CA SER A 6 -13.28 17.58 -31.58
C SER A 6 -12.77 16.68 -30.45
N GLN A 7 -13.52 16.60 -29.34
CA GLN A 7 -13.35 15.55 -28.36
C GLN A 7 -13.72 14.26 -29.08
N GLU A 8 -12.71 13.49 -29.49
CA GLU A 8 -12.93 12.09 -29.81
C GLU A 8 -13.70 11.44 -28.66
N PRO A 9 -14.68 10.56 -28.94
CA PRO A 9 -15.39 9.86 -27.88
C PRO A 9 -14.35 9.17 -26.98
N PRO A 10 -14.49 9.25 -25.64
CA PRO A 10 -13.50 8.65 -24.76
C PRO A 10 -13.37 7.16 -25.12
N LEU A 11 -12.15 6.75 -25.48
CA LEU A 11 -11.80 5.35 -25.68
C LEU A 11 -12.34 4.56 -24.48
N TYR A 12 -13.18 3.56 -24.74
CA TYR A 12 -13.70 2.64 -23.73
C TYR A 12 -12.53 2.06 -22.93
N ASN A 13 -12.34 2.52 -21.70
CA ASN A 13 -11.34 2.05 -20.74
C ASN A 13 -11.84 0.77 -20.04
N LEU A 14 -12.18 -0.23 -20.85
CA LEU A 14 -12.62 -1.54 -20.36
C LEU A 14 -11.54 -2.19 -19.48
N SER A 15 -10.26 -2.01 -19.84
CA SER A 15 -9.13 -2.47 -19.05
C SER A 15 -9.14 -1.90 -17.63
N GLY A 16 -9.38 -0.59 -17.48
CA GLY A 16 -9.47 0.07 -16.18
C GLY A 16 -10.61 -0.49 -15.33
N ALA A 17 -11.79 -0.64 -15.92
CA ALA A 17 -12.96 -1.21 -15.23
C ALA A 17 -12.72 -2.66 -14.75
N LEU A 18 -12.10 -3.48 -15.59
CA LEU A 18 -11.76 -4.87 -15.25
C LEU A 18 -10.70 -4.93 -14.15
N ILE A 19 -9.64 -4.11 -14.24
CA ILE A 19 -8.60 -4.02 -13.21
C ILE A 19 -9.21 -3.59 -11.88
N PHE A 20 -10.06 -2.55 -11.88
CA PHE A 20 -10.73 -2.08 -10.67
C PHE A 20 -11.60 -3.16 -10.02
N THR A 21 -12.41 -3.85 -10.83
CA THR A 21 -13.28 -4.94 -10.33
C THR A 21 -12.44 -6.09 -9.77
N ALA A 22 -11.39 -6.49 -10.49
CA ALA A 22 -10.46 -7.52 -10.03
C ALA A 22 -9.75 -7.12 -8.74
N TYR A 23 -9.42 -5.84 -8.58
CA TYR A 23 -8.80 -5.28 -7.38
C TYR A 23 -9.69 -5.41 -6.15
N VAL A 24 -10.97 -5.03 -6.27
CA VAL A 24 -11.96 -5.15 -5.19
C VAL A 24 -12.18 -6.62 -4.80
N LEU A 25 -12.39 -7.50 -5.78
CA LEU A 25 -12.59 -8.93 -5.52
C LEU A 25 -11.36 -9.57 -4.87
N SER A 26 -10.16 -9.22 -5.35
CA SER A 26 -8.90 -9.69 -4.79
C SER A 26 -8.70 -9.21 -3.35
N ALA A 27 -9.02 -7.95 -3.05
CA ALA A 27 -8.95 -7.39 -1.71
C ALA A 27 -9.82 -8.18 -0.72
N LEU A 28 -11.08 -8.45 -1.10
CA LEU A 28 -12.03 -9.22 -0.28
C LEU A 28 -11.55 -10.65 -0.07
N PHE A 29 -11.16 -11.32 -1.16
CA PHE A 29 -10.66 -12.69 -1.13
C PHE A 29 -9.41 -12.83 -0.24
N LEU A 30 -8.38 -11.99 -0.46
CA LEU A 30 -7.13 -12.05 0.29
C LEU A 30 -7.35 -11.73 1.77
N THR A 31 -8.20 -10.75 2.08
CA THR A 31 -8.53 -10.41 3.47
C THR A 31 -9.20 -11.57 4.18
N ALA A 32 -10.20 -12.19 3.55
CA ALA A 32 -10.89 -13.35 4.11
C ALA A 32 -9.95 -14.56 4.26
N PHE A 33 -9.10 -14.79 3.26
CA PHE A 33 -8.12 -15.88 3.24
C PHE A 33 -7.09 -15.74 4.37
N ILE A 34 -6.45 -14.56 4.50
CA ILE A 34 -5.46 -14.28 5.56
C ILE A 34 -6.11 -14.37 6.93
N THR A 35 -7.28 -13.75 7.12
CA THR A 35 -7.98 -13.77 8.41
C THR A 35 -8.34 -15.20 8.83
N ARG A 36 -8.86 -16.02 7.90
CA ARG A 36 -9.17 -17.43 8.17
C ARG A 36 -7.91 -18.23 8.53
N SER A 37 -6.80 -18.01 7.82
CA SER A 37 -5.51 -18.65 8.13
C SER A 37 -5.00 -18.25 9.51
N LEU A 38 -5.06 -16.96 9.87
CA LEU A 38 -4.67 -16.45 11.17
C LEU A 38 -5.52 -17.04 12.30
N VAL A 39 -6.85 -17.12 12.12
CA VAL A 39 -7.76 -17.74 13.11
C VAL A 39 -7.44 -19.22 13.28
N ALA A 40 -7.21 -19.95 12.20
CA ALA A 40 -6.85 -21.37 12.26
C ALA A 40 -5.52 -21.60 13.00
N GLN A 41 -4.50 -20.77 12.72
CA GLN A 41 -3.21 -20.81 13.41
C GLN A 41 -3.34 -20.42 14.88
N HIS A 42 -4.13 -19.39 15.19
CA HIS A 42 -4.40 -18.94 16.55
C HIS A 42 -5.02 -20.07 17.39
N LYS A 43 -6.01 -20.80 16.85
CA LYS A 43 -6.64 -21.95 17.52
C LYS A 43 -5.64 -23.06 17.79
N LYS A 44 -4.79 -23.42 16.82
CA LYS A 44 -3.75 -24.45 16.99
C LYS A 44 -2.69 -24.07 18.04
N SER A 45 -2.30 -22.80 18.10
CA SER A 45 -1.26 -22.30 19.01
C SER A 45 -1.76 -21.95 20.42
N SER A 46 -3.08 -22.03 20.68
CA SER A 46 -3.71 -21.61 21.95
C SER A 46 -3.16 -22.38 23.16
N HIS A 47 -2.90 -23.68 23.02
CA HIS A 47 -2.46 -24.54 24.14
C HIS A 47 -1.01 -24.31 24.62
N LYS A 48 -0.16 -23.62 23.85
CA LYS A 48 1.29 -23.43 24.16
C LYS A 48 1.68 -21.98 24.45
N ARG A 49 0.71 -21.12 24.81
CA ARG A 49 0.90 -19.65 24.75
C ARG A 49 1.30 -19.02 26.09
N LYS A 50 2.33 -18.16 26.04
CA LYS A 50 2.68 -17.23 27.13
C LYS A 50 1.66 -16.08 27.19
N HIS A 51 1.24 -15.71 28.40
CA HIS A 51 0.20 -14.69 28.69
C HIS A 51 0.46 -13.33 27.99
N GLY A 52 1.72 -12.90 27.84
CA GLY A 52 2.07 -11.63 27.17
C GLY A 52 1.74 -11.55 25.67
N ARG A 53 1.66 -12.69 24.96
CA ARG A 53 1.37 -12.69 23.51
C ARG A 53 -0.09 -12.34 23.23
N GLU A 54 -1.00 -12.62 24.16
CA GLU A 54 -2.43 -12.41 23.95
C GLU A 54 -2.80 -10.92 23.90
N LYS A 55 -2.23 -10.11 24.82
CA LYS A 55 -2.41 -8.66 24.83
C LYS A 55 -2.02 -8.04 23.48
N HIS A 56 -0.88 -8.42 22.93
CA HIS A 56 -0.40 -7.87 21.65
C HIS A 56 -1.28 -8.29 20.47
N ILE A 57 -1.81 -9.51 20.47
CA ILE A 57 -2.77 -9.94 19.44
C ILE A 57 -4.02 -9.06 19.47
N ARG A 58 -4.56 -8.78 20.66
CA ARG A 58 -5.72 -7.89 20.79
C ARG A 58 -5.39 -6.50 20.27
N THR A 59 -4.21 -5.95 20.61
CA THR A 59 -3.76 -4.64 20.12
C THR A 59 -3.64 -4.60 18.60
N PHE A 60 -2.92 -5.54 17.97
CA PHE A 60 -2.75 -5.55 16.52
C PHE A 60 -4.03 -5.92 15.75
N SER A 61 -4.94 -6.67 16.37
CA SER A 61 -6.28 -6.90 15.80
C SER A 61 -7.10 -5.61 15.80
N ALA A 62 -7.11 -4.88 16.92
CA ALA A 62 -7.79 -3.59 17.02
C ALA A 62 -7.20 -2.56 16.05
N LEU A 63 -5.87 -2.48 15.94
CA LEU A 63 -5.21 -1.61 14.96
C LEU A 63 -5.52 -2.02 13.52
N SER A 64 -5.62 -3.32 13.21
CA SER A 64 -6.03 -3.77 11.87
C SER A 64 -7.43 -3.27 11.51
N VAL A 65 -8.39 -3.39 12.44
CA VAL A 65 -9.77 -2.91 12.25
C VAL A 65 -9.81 -1.39 12.12
N LEU A 66 -9.04 -0.67 12.94
CA LEU A 66 -8.94 0.78 12.86
C LEU A 66 -8.36 1.23 11.52
N ASN A 67 -7.26 0.63 11.07
CA ASN A 67 -6.61 0.97 9.80
C ASN A 67 -7.54 0.67 8.60
N PHE A 68 -8.25 -0.47 8.64
CA PHE A 68 -9.24 -0.80 7.62
C PHE A 68 -10.42 0.18 7.63
N SER A 69 -10.87 0.61 8.80
CA SER A 69 -11.96 1.60 8.94
C SER A 69 -11.55 2.97 8.37
N THR A 70 -10.34 3.45 8.68
CA THR A 70 -9.80 4.71 8.13
C THR A 70 -9.76 4.68 6.60
N LEU A 71 -9.35 3.56 6.00
CA LEU A 71 -9.39 3.38 4.55
C LEU A 71 -10.81 3.43 3.99
N SER A 72 -11.70 2.68 4.65
CA SER A 72 -13.11 2.54 4.25
C SER A 72 -13.83 3.90 4.28
N TYR A 73 -13.25 4.90 4.93
CA TYR A 73 -13.70 6.29 4.84
C TYR A 73 -13.13 7.03 3.63
N HIS A 74 -11.80 7.06 3.44
CA HIS A 74 -11.17 7.93 2.43
C HIS A 74 -11.28 7.42 0.98
N MET A 75 -11.09 6.13 0.73
CA MET A 75 -11.11 5.60 -0.65
C MET A 75 -12.50 5.60 -1.26
N PRO A 76 -13.57 5.17 -0.55
CA PRO A 76 -14.93 5.35 -1.08
C PRO A 76 -15.29 6.81 -1.31
N ASN A 77 -14.83 7.74 -0.46
CA ASN A 77 -15.03 9.16 -0.70
C ASN A 77 -14.37 9.64 -2.01
N TYR A 78 -13.15 9.17 -2.32
CA TYR A 78 -12.52 9.43 -3.62
C TYR A 78 -13.38 8.93 -4.79
N LEU A 79 -13.88 7.69 -4.70
CA LEU A 79 -14.74 7.10 -5.73
C LEU A 79 -16.05 7.87 -5.91
N ILE A 80 -16.66 8.31 -4.80
CA ILE A 80 -17.89 9.13 -4.82
C ILE A 80 -17.61 10.47 -5.52
N VAL A 81 -16.54 11.17 -5.17
CA VAL A 81 -16.18 12.46 -5.80
C VAL A 81 -15.90 12.27 -7.29
N SER A 82 -15.18 11.22 -7.67
CA SER A 82 -14.92 10.89 -9.09
C SER A 82 -16.23 10.61 -9.84
N TYR A 83 -17.13 9.81 -9.29
CA TYR A 83 -18.42 9.51 -9.90
C TYR A 83 -19.29 10.78 -10.04
N GLN A 84 -19.30 11.65 -9.04
CA GLN A 84 -20.04 12.92 -9.08
C GLN A 84 -19.51 13.84 -10.18
N ALA A 85 -18.18 13.96 -10.32
CA ALA A 85 -17.57 14.77 -11.37
C ALA A 85 -17.91 14.24 -12.77
N TRP A 86 -17.80 12.92 -12.97
CA TRP A 86 -18.16 12.26 -14.23
C TRP A 86 -19.66 12.39 -14.54
N SER A 87 -20.53 12.22 -13.55
CA SER A 87 -21.98 12.32 -13.74
C SER A 87 -22.38 13.73 -14.18
N LYS A 88 -21.79 14.76 -13.56
CA LYS A 88 -22.02 16.17 -13.91
C LYS A 88 -21.56 16.48 -15.34
N SER A 89 -20.40 15.97 -15.78
CA SER A 89 -19.91 16.24 -17.14
C SER A 89 -20.74 15.55 -18.23
N HIS A 90 -21.45 14.47 -17.90
CA HIS A 90 -22.32 13.75 -18.81
C HIS A 90 -23.81 14.12 -18.66
N GLY A 91 -24.14 15.10 -17.81
CA GLY A 91 -25.51 15.57 -17.61
C GLY A 91 -26.43 14.60 -16.83
N TYR A 92 -25.86 13.61 -16.14
CA TYR A 92 -26.64 12.67 -15.33
C TYR A 92 -27.03 13.28 -13.98
N GLN A 93 -28.27 13.03 -13.56
CA GLN A 93 -28.76 13.45 -12.25
C GLN A 93 -28.14 12.59 -11.14
N LEU A 94 -27.79 13.21 -10.02
CA LEU A 94 -27.33 12.53 -8.83
C LEU A 94 -28.51 12.33 -7.87
N PRO A 95 -28.58 11.19 -7.16
CA PRO A 95 -29.61 10.98 -6.16
C PRO A 95 -29.49 12.01 -5.03
N GLY A 96 -30.58 12.68 -4.70
CA GLY A 96 -30.64 13.72 -3.67
C GLY A 96 -30.88 13.17 -2.26
N SER A 97 -31.33 11.91 -2.15
CA SER A 97 -31.63 11.25 -0.87
C SER A 97 -31.47 9.72 -0.95
N LEU A 98 -31.37 9.06 0.20
CA LEU A 98 -31.41 7.59 0.26
C LEU A 98 -32.82 7.04 0.01
N PHE A 99 -33.86 7.76 0.45
CA PHE A 99 -35.27 7.39 0.34
C PHE A 99 -36.13 8.57 -0.18
N GLY A 100 -37.24 8.27 -0.87
CA GLY A 100 -38.19 9.27 -1.38
C GLY A 100 -38.09 9.53 -2.89
N SER A 101 -38.63 10.66 -3.36
CA SER A 101 -38.47 11.11 -4.75
C SER A 101 -37.00 11.46 -5.03
N ASN A 102 -36.46 11.06 -6.18
CA ASN A 102 -35.05 11.27 -6.57
C ASN A 102 -34.06 10.53 -5.66
N SER A 103 -34.39 9.28 -5.28
CA SER A 103 -33.65 8.51 -4.28
C SER A 103 -32.88 7.31 -4.83
N LEU A 104 -31.90 6.83 -4.03
CA LEU A 104 -31.09 5.68 -4.37
C LEU A 104 -31.81 4.34 -4.15
N LEU A 105 -32.65 4.23 -3.11
CA LEU A 105 -33.33 2.98 -2.71
C LEU A 105 -34.85 2.99 -2.90
N GLY A 106 -35.44 4.04 -3.50
CA GLY A 106 -36.90 4.20 -3.68
C GLY A 106 -37.59 3.14 -4.56
N THR A 107 -38.86 3.37 -4.92
CA THR A 107 -39.56 2.49 -5.89
C THR A 107 -38.93 2.64 -7.28
N ARG A 108 -39.13 1.64 -8.18
CA ARG A 108 -38.50 1.60 -9.52
C ARG A 108 -38.69 2.89 -10.33
N GLU A 109 -39.82 3.57 -10.15
CA GLU A 109 -40.16 4.84 -10.81
C GLU A 109 -39.50 6.07 -10.16
N GLN A 110 -39.11 5.98 -8.89
CA GLN A 110 -38.49 7.07 -8.12
C GLN A 110 -36.97 6.95 -8.04
N ARG A 111 -36.39 5.84 -8.53
CA ARG A 111 -34.96 5.57 -8.49
C ARG A 111 -34.22 6.29 -9.60
N VAL A 112 -33.17 6.99 -9.23
CA VAL A 112 -32.17 7.48 -10.18
C VAL A 112 -31.29 6.31 -10.60
N PRO A 113 -31.20 5.96 -11.90
CA PRO A 113 -30.30 4.90 -12.34
C PRO A 113 -28.85 5.31 -12.09
N LEU A 114 -28.11 4.46 -11.38
CA LEU A 114 -26.68 4.65 -11.18
C LEU A 114 -25.93 4.08 -12.38
N HIS A 115 -25.21 4.93 -13.10
CA HIS A 115 -24.44 4.56 -14.29
C HIS A 115 -23.02 4.09 -13.92
N ILE A 116 -22.92 3.19 -12.92
CA ILE A 116 -21.62 2.76 -12.36
C ILE A 116 -20.76 2.08 -13.42
N TRP A 117 -21.35 1.19 -14.23
CA TRP A 117 -20.59 0.50 -15.27
C TRP A 117 -20.07 1.47 -16.33
N SER A 118 -20.92 2.39 -16.81
CA SER A 118 -20.52 3.42 -17.76
C SER A 118 -19.45 4.35 -17.19
N TRP A 119 -19.53 4.70 -15.90
CA TRP A 119 -18.48 5.46 -15.23
C TRP A 119 -17.17 4.69 -15.18
N LEU A 120 -17.19 3.40 -14.79
CA LEU A 120 -15.99 2.59 -14.72
C LEU A 120 -15.32 2.42 -16.10
N THR A 121 -16.10 2.25 -17.17
CA THR A 121 -15.55 2.07 -18.52
C THR A 121 -15.16 3.38 -19.19
N ASN A 122 -15.72 4.52 -18.80
CA ASN A 122 -15.50 5.80 -19.49
C ASN A 122 -14.69 6.80 -18.65
N SER A 123 -14.13 6.38 -17.52
CA SER A 123 -13.28 7.22 -16.67
C SER A 123 -11.81 6.78 -16.69
N THR A 124 -10.94 7.74 -16.42
CA THR A 124 -9.49 7.56 -16.27
C THR A 124 -9.08 7.40 -14.81
N LEU A 125 -9.91 6.73 -14.00
CA LEU A 125 -9.83 6.65 -12.53
C LEU A 125 -8.41 6.48 -11.98
N PHE A 126 -7.66 5.48 -12.48
CA PHE A 126 -6.30 5.21 -12.00
C PHE A 126 -5.28 6.28 -12.41
N ALA A 127 -5.41 6.82 -13.62
CA ALA A 127 -4.54 7.88 -14.12
C ALA A 127 -4.79 9.19 -13.37
N ASP A 128 -6.06 9.53 -13.11
CA ASP A 128 -6.44 10.71 -12.34
C ASP A 128 -5.95 10.60 -10.89
N PHE A 129 -6.09 9.41 -10.30
CA PHE A 129 -5.57 9.13 -8.95
C PHE A 129 -4.05 9.32 -8.91
N ALA A 130 -3.32 8.66 -9.81
CA ALA A 130 -1.87 8.76 -9.89
C ALA A 130 -1.40 10.20 -10.14
N THR A 131 -2.07 10.91 -11.04
CA THR A 131 -1.75 12.32 -11.34
C THR A 131 -1.96 13.19 -10.10
N THR A 132 -3.09 13.03 -9.40
CA THR A 132 -3.43 13.82 -8.21
C THR A 132 -2.37 13.70 -7.11
N ILE A 133 -1.86 12.49 -6.88
CA ILE A 133 -0.90 12.23 -5.80
C ILE A 133 0.54 12.67 -6.16
N CYS A 134 0.82 12.96 -7.43
CA CYS A 134 2.13 13.39 -7.93
C CYS A 134 2.16 14.84 -8.44
N SER A 135 1.02 15.52 -8.56
CA SER A 135 0.90 16.79 -9.31
C SER A 135 1.56 18.01 -8.66
N ASN A 136 1.92 17.94 -7.38
CA ASN A 136 2.53 19.03 -6.61
C ASN A 136 3.51 18.42 -5.60
N ASN A 137 4.62 19.09 -5.32
CA ASN A 137 5.63 18.62 -4.37
C ASN A 137 5.08 18.39 -2.95
N ALA A 138 4.15 19.21 -2.45
CA ALA A 138 3.51 19.00 -1.15
C ALA A 138 2.66 17.72 -1.10
N ARG A 139 1.95 17.42 -2.19
CA ARG A 139 1.16 16.18 -2.35
C ARG A 139 2.08 14.98 -2.52
N PHE A 140 3.09 15.14 -3.36
CA PHE A 140 4.09 14.12 -3.63
C PHE A 140 4.94 13.81 -2.40
N TRP A 141 5.16 14.77 -1.50
CA TRP A 141 5.84 14.54 -0.23
C TRP A 141 5.18 13.40 0.56
N TRP A 142 3.85 13.43 0.71
CA TRP A 142 3.08 12.37 1.37
C TRP A 142 3.11 11.05 0.59
N THR A 143 2.92 11.13 -0.73
CA THR A 143 2.98 9.97 -1.64
C THR A 143 4.32 9.24 -1.53
N GLN A 144 5.41 10.01 -1.57
CA GLN A 144 6.75 9.49 -1.44
C GLN A 144 6.95 8.84 -0.08
N GLN A 145 6.51 9.45 1.02
CA GLN A 145 6.63 8.82 2.34
C GLN A 145 5.88 7.48 2.41
N ALA A 146 4.67 7.42 1.87
CA ALA A 146 3.91 6.18 1.77
C ALA A 146 4.67 5.11 0.94
N LEU A 147 5.26 5.49 -0.20
CA LEU A 147 6.04 4.57 -1.03
C LEU A 147 7.34 4.10 -0.33
N LEU A 148 8.06 4.99 0.35
CA LEU A 148 9.29 4.66 1.07
C LEU A 148 9.03 3.66 2.20
N ILE A 149 7.97 3.88 3.00
CA ILE A 149 7.59 2.94 4.06
C ILE A 149 7.12 1.60 3.49
N THR A 150 6.42 1.61 2.35
CA THR A 150 5.96 0.38 1.67
C THR A 150 7.12 -0.50 1.24
N MET A 151 8.19 0.09 0.71
CA MET A 151 9.39 -0.66 0.32
C MET A 151 10.12 -1.22 1.55
N ALA A 152 10.31 -0.40 2.59
CA ALA A 152 10.91 -0.86 3.85
C ALA A 152 10.11 -2.02 4.47
N TRP A 153 8.78 -1.91 4.43
CA TRP A 153 7.87 -2.95 4.85
C TRP A 153 8.02 -4.23 4.01
N SER A 154 8.08 -4.10 2.68
CA SER A 154 8.20 -5.24 1.76
C SER A 154 9.49 -6.03 1.98
N VAL A 155 10.61 -5.33 2.22
CA VAL A 155 11.90 -5.95 2.59
C VAL A 155 11.80 -6.65 3.95
N PHE A 156 11.28 -5.96 4.97
CA PHE A 156 11.11 -6.51 6.31
C PHE A 156 10.27 -7.80 6.29
N MET A 157 9.10 -7.75 5.66
CA MET A 157 8.16 -8.86 5.54
C MET A 157 8.78 -10.04 4.79
N SER A 158 9.49 -9.81 3.69
CA SER A 158 10.16 -10.90 2.96
C SER A 158 11.15 -11.64 3.84
N LEU A 159 11.98 -10.90 4.58
CA LEU A 159 13.06 -11.47 5.40
C LEU A 159 12.51 -12.15 6.66
N GLU A 160 11.66 -11.47 7.44
CA GLU A 160 11.06 -12.05 8.65
C GLU A 160 10.07 -13.17 8.34
N GLY A 161 9.34 -13.05 7.24
CA GLY A 161 8.37 -14.06 6.80
C GLY A 161 9.04 -15.38 6.47
N ARG A 162 10.16 -15.34 5.74
CA ARG A 162 10.99 -16.52 5.44
C ARG A 162 11.65 -17.07 6.70
N ARG A 163 12.26 -16.21 7.52
CA ARG A 163 12.94 -16.61 8.76
C ARG A 163 12.02 -17.34 9.74
N ARG A 164 10.73 -16.98 9.77
CA ARG A 164 9.71 -17.59 10.64
C ARG A 164 8.82 -18.60 9.92
N LYS A 165 9.09 -18.88 8.64
CA LYS A 165 8.29 -19.75 7.76
C LYS A 165 6.79 -19.43 7.81
N ILE A 166 6.46 -18.14 7.75
CA ILE A 166 5.06 -17.71 7.75
C ILE A 166 4.39 -18.25 6.48
N PRO A 167 3.31 -19.04 6.60
CA PRO A 167 2.65 -19.62 5.45
C PRO A 167 1.98 -18.53 4.61
N HIS A 168 1.93 -18.76 3.29
CA HIS A 168 1.28 -17.86 2.33
C HIS A 168 1.82 -16.41 2.37
N LEU A 169 3.13 -16.24 2.52
CA LEU A 169 3.78 -14.92 2.53
C LEU A 169 3.40 -14.04 1.33
N TRP A 170 3.17 -14.66 0.17
CA TRP A 170 2.68 -13.99 -1.03
C TRP A 170 1.35 -13.26 -0.80
N ALA A 171 0.44 -13.79 0.02
CA ALA A 171 -0.85 -13.16 0.27
C ALA A 171 -0.69 -11.85 1.04
N TYR A 172 0.24 -11.80 2.01
CA TYR A 172 0.58 -10.58 2.76
C TYR A 172 1.26 -9.53 1.87
N ALA A 173 2.05 -9.96 0.89
CA ALA A 173 2.62 -9.05 -0.10
C ALA A 173 1.56 -8.53 -1.08
N SER A 174 0.69 -9.40 -1.59
CA SER A 174 -0.38 -9.00 -2.50
C SER A 174 -1.36 -8.04 -1.83
N ILE A 175 -1.75 -8.31 -0.58
CA ILE A 175 -2.66 -7.42 0.13
C ILE A 175 -2.02 -6.07 0.46
N SER A 176 -0.69 -5.98 0.65
CA SER A 176 -0.02 -4.68 0.85
C SER A 176 0.09 -3.83 -0.42
N GLN A 177 -0.08 -4.43 -1.59
CA GLN A 177 -0.16 -3.69 -2.85
C GLN A 177 -1.58 -3.27 -3.21
N ILE A 178 -2.58 -3.97 -2.66
CA ILE A 178 -3.99 -3.76 -2.96
C ILE A 178 -4.65 -2.85 -1.92
N LEU A 179 -4.38 -3.12 -0.65
CA LEU A 179 -4.90 -2.41 0.50
C LEU A 179 -3.79 -1.60 1.18
N PRO A 180 -4.16 -0.68 2.10
CA PRO A 180 -3.23 0.11 2.90
C PRO A 180 -2.16 -0.76 3.55
N VAL A 181 -0.94 -0.24 3.51
CA VAL A 181 0.21 -0.96 4.05
C VAL A 181 0.08 -1.13 5.54
N SER A 182 -0.48 -0.15 6.26
CA SER A 182 -0.74 -0.25 7.70
C SER A 182 -1.69 -1.39 8.06
N PHE A 183 -2.66 -1.71 7.19
CA PHE A 183 -3.57 -2.84 7.39
C PHE A 183 -2.84 -4.18 7.16
N ALA A 184 -2.17 -4.31 6.02
CA ALA A 184 -1.37 -5.49 5.69
C ALA A 184 -0.28 -5.77 6.75
N GLN A 185 0.34 -4.70 7.25
CA GLN A 185 1.35 -4.71 8.29
C GLN A 185 0.85 -5.31 9.59
N ASN A 186 -0.31 -4.88 10.06
CA ASN A 186 -0.87 -5.41 11.29
C ASN A 186 -1.34 -6.87 11.16
N LEU A 187 -1.86 -7.27 10.00
CA LEU A 187 -2.15 -8.68 9.72
C LEU A 187 -0.87 -9.54 9.75
N PHE A 188 0.24 -9.03 9.24
CA PHE A 188 1.52 -9.74 9.29
C PHE A 188 2.13 -9.79 10.70
N PHE A 189 2.02 -8.72 11.49
CA PHE A 189 2.40 -8.76 12.90
C PHE A 189 1.58 -9.80 13.67
N LEU A 190 0.29 -9.91 13.40
CA LEU A 190 -0.54 -10.99 13.92
C LEU A 190 0.00 -12.35 13.49
N ALA A 191 0.41 -12.52 12.23
CA ALA A 191 1.03 -13.74 11.71
C ALA A 191 2.28 -14.12 12.51
N ILE A 192 3.16 -13.17 12.81
CA ILE A 192 4.34 -13.40 13.66
C ILE A 192 3.94 -13.79 15.08
N LEU A 193 2.90 -13.16 15.65
CA LEU A 193 2.44 -13.44 17.02
C LEU A 193 1.73 -14.79 17.18
N VAL A 194 1.12 -15.33 16.12
CA VAL A 194 0.50 -16.67 16.11
C VAL A 194 1.46 -17.78 15.69
N SER A 195 2.53 -17.44 14.96
CA SER A 195 3.56 -18.39 14.53
C SER A 195 4.47 -18.81 15.69
N PRO A 196 5.03 -20.04 15.66
CA PRO A 196 6.06 -20.45 16.61
C PRO A 196 7.31 -19.57 16.51
N ALA A 197 8.13 -19.56 17.56
CA ALA A 197 9.41 -18.86 17.51
C ALA A 197 10.31 -19.53 16.46
N ALA A 198 11.09 -18.75 15.71
CA ALA A 198 12.05 -19.29 14.76
C ALA A 198 13.07 -20.18 15.50
N GLU A 199 13.34 -21.36 14.97
CA GLU A 199 14.39 -22.24 15.47
C GLU A 199 15.76 -21.60 15.18
N LYS A 200 16.72 -21.79 16.09
CA LYS A 200 18.01 -21.07 16.08
C LYS A 200 19.00 -21.59 15.03
N ASP A 201 18.87 -22.84 14.61
CA ASP A 201 19.88 -23.57 13.82
C ASP A 201 19.39 -23.98 12.44
N GLU A 202 18.38 -23.29 11.91
CA GLU A 202 17.86 -23.62 10.59
C GLU A 202 18.62 -22.90 9.47
N MET A 203 19.00 -23.66 8.45
CA MET A 203 19.64 -23.11 7.25
C MET A 203 18.66 -22.20 6.50
N VAL A 204 19.04 -20.94 6.34
CA VAL A 204 18.28 -19.97 5.56
C VAL A 204 19.07 -19.66 4.29
N TRP A 205 18.51 -20.04 3.15
CA TRP A 205 19.03 -19.62 1.86
C TRP A 205 18.65 -18.15 1.60
N VAL A 206 19.63 -17.35 1.21
CA VAL A 206 19.45 -15.92 0.89
C VAL A 206 20.10 -15.63 -0.46
N ALA A 207 19.33 -15.01 -1.37
CA ALA A 207 19.84 -14.54 -2.65
C ALA A 207 20.96 -13.51 -2.46
N HIS A 208 21.84 -13.37 -3.45
CA HIS A 208 22.97 -12.45 -3.34
C HIS A 208 22.51 -11.00 -3.02
N PRO A 209 23.05 -10.35 -1.96
CA PRO A 209 22.58 -9.04 -1.51
C PRO A 209 22.62 -7.96 -2.60
N MET A 210 23.56 -8.06 -3.56
CA MET A 210 23.67 -7.10 -4.67
C MET A 210 22.43 -7.08 -5.56
N LEU A 211 21.76 -8.21 -5.78
CA LEU A 211 20.54 -8.25 -6.60
C LEU A 211 19.42 -7.44 -5.92
N LEU A 212 19.33 -7.52 -4.60
CA LEU A 212 18.40 -6.73 -3.82
C LEU A 212 18.77 -5.25 -3.80
N LEU A 213 20.06 -4.93 -3.66
CA LEU A 213 20.52 -3.55 -3.71
C LEU A 213 20.26 -2.90 -5.07
N VAL A 214 20.46 -3.62 -6.18
CA VAL A 214 20.13 -3.13 -7.53
C VAL A 214 18.63 -2.87 -7.65
N SER A 215 17.79 -3.83 -7.26
CA SER A 215 16.33 -3.67 -7.29
C SER A 215 15.85 -2.48 -6.44
N LEU A 216 16.43 -2.30 -5.25
CA LEU A 216 16.16 -1.17 -4.36
C LEU A 216 16.60 0.16 -4.99
N ALA A 217 17.80 0.22 -5.57
CA ALA A 217 18.30 1.41 -6.25
C ALA A 217 17.39 1.79 -7.43
N THR A 218 17.00 0.81 -8.26
CA THR A 218 16.04 1.01 -9.35
C THR A 218 14.72 1.56 -8.82
N TYR A 219 14.18 0.98 -7.74
CA TYR A 219 12.95 1.48 -7.12
C TYR A 219 13.03 2.95 -6.72
N TYR A 220 14.10 3.34 -6.01
CA TYR A 220 14.28 4.72 -5.57
C TYR A 220 14.44 5.71 -6.72
N VAL A 221 15.11 5.30 -7.80
CA VAL A 221 15.21 6.11 -9.04
C VAL A 221 13.82 6.36 -9.63
N PHE A 222 13.01 5.30 -9.81
CA PHE A 222 11.66 5.46 -10.37
C PHE A 222 10.73 6.28 -9.47
N VAL A 223 10.81 6.11 -8.14
CA VAL A 223 10.07 6.96 -7.20
C VAL A 223 10.48 8.43 -7.35
N GLY A 224 11.78 8.72 -7.41
CA GLY A 224 12.26 10.10 -7.60
C GLY A 224 11.89 10.71 -8.96
N LEU A 225 11.75 9.89 -10.00
CA LEU A 225 11.33 10.33 -11.34
C LEU A 225 9.83 10.63 -11.46
N ALA A 226 8.99 10.00 -10.63
CA ALA A 226 7.54 10.06 -10.72
C ALA A 226 6.93 11.47 -10.87
N PRO A 227 7.32 12.50 -10.08
CA PRO A 227 6.72 13.84 -10.22
C PRO A 227 7.14 14.54 -11.52
N TYR A 228 8.32 14.22 -12.08
CA TYR A 228 8.85 14.86 -13.28
C TYR A 228 8.24 14.33 -14.59
N VAL A 229 7.66 13.13 -14.54
CA VAL A 229 7.03 12.49 -15.71
C VAL A 229 5.51 12.66 -15.74
N VAL A 230 4.92 13.37 -14.77
CA VAL A 230 3.47 13.66 -14.74
C VAL A 230 3.07 14.40 -16.02
N GLY A 231 1.97 13.96 -16.64
CA GLY A 231 1.47 14.53 -17.91
C GLY A 231 2.17 14.01 -19.16
N THR A 232 3.19 13.14 -19.03
CA THR A 232 3.84 12.47 -20.17
C THR A 232 3.27 11.07 -20.41
N ASN A 233 3.48 10.53 -21.61
CA ASN A 233 3.07 9.15 -21.96
C ASN A 233 3.77 8.08 -21.10
N ALA A 234 4.93 8.41 -20.48
CA ALA A 234 5.69 7.48 -19.64
C ALA A 234 5.13 7.36 -18.21
N PHE A 235 4.25 8.27 -17.79
CA PHE A 235 3.82 8.40 -16.39
C PHE A 235 3.24 7.09 -15.82
N ILE A 236 2.28 6.49 -16.52
CA ILE A 236 1.63 5.26 -16.10
C ILE A 236 2.62 4.08 -16.09
N GLY A 237 3.54 4.04 -17.05
CA GLY A 237 4.62 3.04 -17.07
C GLY A 237 5.53 3.13 -15.84
N VAL A 238 5.89 4.35 -15.42
CA VAL A 238 6.66 4.59 -14.20
C VAL A 238 5.90 4.13 -12.96
N VAL A 239 4.62 4.47 -12.85
CA VAL A 239 3.76 4.05 -11.71
C VAL A 239 3.65 2.52 -11.63
N ILE A 240 3.42 1.84 -12.76
CA ILE A 240 3.36 0.38 -12.82
C ILE A 240 4.72 -0.22 -12.41
N THR A 241 5.83 0.34 -12.90
CA THR A 241 7.18 -0.13 -12.56
C THR A 241 7.46 -0.02 -11.07
N ILE A 242 7.12 1.11 -10.44
CA ILE A 242 7.22 1.29 -8.98
C ILE A 242 6.44 0.20 -8.25
N ARG A 243 5.20 -0.08 -8.67
CA ARG A 243 4.34 -1.11 -8.07
C ARG A 243 4.89 -2.52 -8.23
N LEU A 244 5.44 -2.85 -9.40
CA LEU A 244 6.05 -4.16 -9.65
C LEU A 244 7.32 -4.37 -8.82
N LEU A 245 8.15 -3.32 -8.68
CA LEU A 245 9.39 -3.38 -7.90
C LEU A 245 9.16 -3.65 -6.40
N LEU A 246 7.99 -3.30 -5.85
CA LEU A 246 7.63 -3.61 -4.46
C LEU A 246 7.52 -5.12 -4.19
N PHE A 247 7.30 -5.94 -5.22
CA PHE A 247 7.28 -7.40 -5.11
C PHE A 247 8.68 -8.03 -5.18
N CYS A 248 9.70 -7.31 -5.65
CA CYS A 248 11.05 -7.85 -5.84
C CYS A 248 11.66 -8.44 -4.57
N PRO A 249 11.58 -7.81 -3.38
CA PRO A 249 12.13 -8.40 -2.16
C PRO A 249 11.53 -9.77 -1.84
N LEU A 250 10.25 -10.01 -2.19
CA LEU A 250 9.58 -11.28 -1.96
C LEU A 250 10.00 -12.34 -2.98
N TYR A 251 9.97 -12.04 -4.27
CA TYR A 251 10.12 -13.05 -5.33
C TYR A 251 11.54 -13.28 -5.81
N MET A 252 12.46 -12.34 -5.58
CA MET A 252 13.85 -12.53 -6.00
C MET A 252 14.45 -13.84 -5.48
N PRO A 253 14.27 -14.23 -4.20
CA PRO A 253 14.82 -15.49 -3.74
C PRO A 253 14.02 -16.73 -4.20
N VAL A 254 13.02 -16.58 -5.07
CA VAL A 254 12.35 -17.70 -5.77
C VAL A 254 12.84 -17.80 -7.22
N ILE A 255 13.12 -16.65 -7.84
CA ILE A 255 13.50 -16.55 -9.26
C ILE A 255 15.00 -16.77 -9.45
N VAL A 256 15.82 -16.34 -8.49
CA VAL A 256 17.28 -16.42 -8.60
C VAL A 256 17.74 -17.87 -8.43
N PRO A 257 18.57 -18.41 -9.36
CA PRO A 257 19.11 -19.76 -9.27
C PRO A 257 19.84 -20.01 -7.94
N SER A 258 19.76 -21.22 -7.42
CA SER A 258 20.38 -21.63 -6.16
C SER A 258 21.88 -21.32 -6.10
N ASP A 259 22.55 -21.40 -7.25
CA ASP A 259 23.99 -21.15 -7.43
C ASP A 259 24.38 -19.67 -7.26
N SER A 260 23.41 -18.77 -7.37
CA SER A 260 23.59 -17.32 -7.19
C SER A 260 23.29 -16.85 -5.76
N GLY A 261 23.09 -17.78 -4.82
CA GLY A 261 22.85 -17.51 -3.42
C GLY A 261 23.97 -17.99 -2.51
N LYS A 262 23.84 -17.70 -1.21
CA LYS A 262 24.65 -18.36 -0.17
C LYS A 262 23.71 -18.94 0.87
N GLU A 263 23.96 -20.18 1.25
CA GLU A 263 23.31 -20.80 2.40
C GLU A 263 24.03 -20.35 3.66
N TYR A 264 23.25 -19.82 4.61
CA TYR A 264 23.76 -19.42 5.91
C TYR A 264 23.33 -20.45 6.95
N LEU A 265 24.32 -21.15 7.50
CA LEU A 265 24.13 -22.15 8.57
C LEU A 265 23.73 -21.52 9.91
N LYS A 266 24.10 -20.26 10.16
CA LYS A 266 23.85 -19.59 11.44
C LYS A 266 22.88 -18.43 11.27
N ALA A 267 21.86 -18.39 12.13
CA ALA A 267 20.90 -17.29 12.21
C ALA A 267 21.57 -15.92 12.42
N ARG A 268 22.74 -15.89 13.10
CA ARG A 268 23.52 -14.67 13.33
C ARG A 268 24.04 -14.04 12.04
N ASP A 269 24.50 -14.83 11.09
CA ASP A 269 25.08 -14.32 9.84
C ASP A 269 23.99 -13.71 8.94
N THR A 270 22.82 -14.35 8.93
CA THR A 270 21.60 -13.82 8.30
C THR A 270 21.16 -12.49 8.91
N GLN A 271 21.26 -12.33 10.24
CA GLN A 271 20.95 -11.07 10.93
C GLN A 271 21.90 -9.92 10.57
N HIS A 272 23.17 -10.20 10.28
CA HIS A 272 24.12 -9.17 9.83
C HIS A 272 23.75 -8.65 8.44
N ILE A 273 23.38 -9.54 7.51
CA ILE A 273 22.93 -9.18 6.17
C ILE A 273 21.61 -8.40 6.22
N PHE A 274 20.67 -8.86 7.04
CA PHE A 274 19.41 -8.16 7.30
C PHE A 274 19.65 -6.71 7.77
N ARG A 275 20.52 -6.52 8.77
CA ARG A 275 20.86 -5.18 9.28
C ARG A 275 21.50 -4.30 8.23
N ARG A 276 22.38 -4.84 7.37
CA ARG A 276 22.98 -4.07 6.26
C ARG A 276 21.92 -3.62 5.25
N ILE A 277 21.06 -4.53 4.78
CA ILE A 277 20.00 -4.21 3.81
C ILE A 277 19.04 -3.17 4.38
N MET A 278 18.55 -3.36 5.61
CA MET A 278 17.67 -2.39 6.27
C MET A 278 18.37 -1.06 6.51
N GLY A 279 19.68 -1.07 6.78
CA GLY A 279 20.51 0.14 6.85
C GLY A 279 20.52 0.90 5.53
N TYR A 280 20.75 0.22 4.40
CA TYR A 280 20.69 0.85 3.06
C TYR A 280 19.30 1.42 2.76
N VAL A 281 18.24 0.66 3.01
CA VAL A 281 16.85 1.14 2.86
C VAL A 281 16.62 2.39 3.71
N GLY A 282 17.03 2.36 4.98
CA GLY A 282 16.90 3.50 5.89
C GLY A 282 17.67 4.73 5.40
N THR A 283 18.93 4.57 4.98
CA THR A 283 19.76 5.67 4.48
C THR A 283 19.21 6.27 3.19
N CYS A 284 18.86 5.45 2.20
CA CYS A 284 18.28 5.93 0.94
C CYS A 284 16.93 6.63 1.16
N SER A 285 16.06 6.05 2.00
CA SER A 285 14.78 6.67 2.36
C SER A 285 14.98 8.00 3.09
N LEU A 286 15.97 8.10 3.99
CA LEU A 286 16.27 9.34 4.69
C LEU A 286 16.79 10.43 3.74
N ILE A 287 17.69 10.09 2.82
CA ILE A 287 18.18 11.03 1.80
C ILE A 287 17.02 11.57 0.97
N LEU A 288 16.17 10.67 0.47
CA LEU A 288 15.00 11.04 -0.32
C LEU A 288 13.97 11.86 0.46
N PHE A 289 13.76 11.54 1.74
CA PHE A 289 12.93 12.33 2.65
C PHE A 289 13.47 13.76 2.79
N VAL A 290 14.77 13.92 3.06
CA VAL A 290 15.40 15.24 3.22
C VAL A 290 15.32 16.02 1.92
N VAL A 291 15.67 15.42 0.79
CA VAL A 291 15.61 16.07 -0.53
C VAL A 291 14.19 16.53 -0.84
N GLN A 292 13.18 15.67 -0.69
CA GLN A 292 11.80 16.05 -0.98
C GLN A 292 11.28 17.11 -0.02
N THR A 293 11.68 17.07 1.26
CA THR A 293 11.33 18.09 2.24
C THR A 293 11.90 19.45 1.85
N LEU A 294 13.16 19.50 1.41
CA LEU A 294 13.80 20.74 0.95
C LEU A 294 13.14 21.30 -0.32
N ILE A 295 12.82 20.43 -1.29
CA ILE A 295 12.09 20.81 -2.51
C ILE A 295 10.72 21.39 -2.14
N SER A 296 9.97 20.70 -1.28
CA SER A 296 8.63 21.12 -0.86
C SER A 296 8.69 22.44 -0.08
N PHE A 297 9.66 22.62 0.82
CA PHE A 297 9.83 23.87 1.54
C PHE A 297 10.17 25.04 0.62
N ARG A 298 11.03 24.83 -0.37
CA ARG A 298 11.37 25.89 -1.32
C ARG A 298 10.14 26.37 -2.10
N GLU A 299 9.24 25.45 -2.46
CA GLU A 299 8.00 25.79 -3.17
C GLU A 299 6.96 26.44 -2.26
N THR A 300 6.84 25.99 -1.01
CA THR A 300 5.84 26.53 -0.07
C THR A 300 6.29 27.81 0.65
N GLY A 301 7.50 28.30 0.40
CA GLY A 301 8.06 29.46 1.10
C GLY A 301 8.42 29.16 2.56
N PHE A 302 8.92 27.96 2.83
CA PHE A 302 9.26 27.43 4.16
C PHE A 302 8.06 27.24 5.11
N ASP A 303 6.84 27.27 4.58
CA ASP A 303 5.63 27.03 5.34
C ASP A 303 5.35 25.52 5.45
N ILE A 304 5.63 24.95 6.63
CA ILE A 304 5.38 23.53 6.92
C ILE A 304 3.88 23.21 6.97
N SER A 305 3.05 24.19 7.32
CA SER A 305 1.59 23.99 7.44
C SER A 305 0.96 23.67 6.08
N ARG A 306 1.53 24.18 4.98
CA ARG A 306 1.11 23.84 3.61
C ARG A 306 1.47 22.41 3.22
N ILE A 307 2.66 21.95 3.61
CA ILE A 307 3.10 20.57 3.33
C ILE A 307 2.23 19.58 4.12
N LEU A 308 2.04 19.84 5.41
CA LEU A 308 1.20 18.98 6.25
C LEU A 308 -0.27 19.08 5.87
N GLY A 309 -0.76 20.28 5.55
CA GLY A 309 -2.13 20.54 5.12
C GLY A 309 -2.51 19.88 3.80
N ALA A 310 -1.52 19.62 2.92
CA ALA A 310 -1.75 18.93 1.65
C ALA A 310 -2.34 17.51 1.81
N ILE A 311 -2.25 16.91 3.00
CA ILE A 311 -2.94 15.65 3.30
C ILE A 311 -4.46 15.77 3.11
N HIS A 312 -5.02 16.97 3.25
CA HIS A 312 -6.44 17.25 3.14
C HIS A 312 -6.87 17.80 1.77
N ASP A 313 -5.92 18.04 0.85
CA ASP A 313 -6.21 18.59 -0.48
C ASP A 313 -7.14 17.71 -1.31
N SER A 314 -7.00 16.39 -1.17
CA SER A 314 -7.81 15.43 -1.89
C SER A 314 -7.99 14.14 -1.08
N PRO A 315 -9.11 13.43 -1.26
CA PRO A 315 -9.32 12.13 -0.62
C PRO A 315 -8.24 11.10 -0.98
N ALA A 316 -7.64 11.20 -2.17
CA ALA A 316 -6.55 10.32 -2.61
C ALA A 316 -5.29 10.47 -1.75
N ILE A 317 -4.89 11.72 -1.48
CA ILE A 317 -3.72 12.00 -0.63
C ILE A 317 -4.04 11.69 0.82
N SER A 318 -5.25 12.01 1.29
CA SER A 318 -5.67 11.65 2.66
C SER A 318 -5.54 10.15 2.89
N ALA A 319 -6.01 9.32 1.95
CA ALA A 319 -5.91 7.86 2.06
C ALA A 319 -4.45 7.39 2.22
N LEU A 320 -3.52 7.93 1.42
CA LEU A 320 -2.09 7.56 1.49
C LEU A 320 -1.39 8.14 2.73
N GLY A 321 -1.66 9.40 3.07
CA GLY A 321 -1.03 10.09 4.18
C GLY A 321 -1.42 9.51 5.52
N TYR A 322 -2.70 9.22 5.73
CA TYR A 322 -3.16 8.55 6.96
C TYR A 322 -2.66 7.10 7.04
N ASP A 323 -2.58 6.37 5.91
CA ASP A 323 -1.98 5.04 5.89
C ASP A 323 -0.51 5.07 6.33
N TYR A 324 0.27 6.03 5.83
CA TYR A 324 1.66 6.24 6.24
C TYR A 324 1.78 6.49 7.75
N VAL A 325 0.98 7.40 8.31
CA VAL A 325 1.00 7.71 9.75
C VAL A 325 0.63 6.48 10.57
N LEU A 326 -0.42 5.76 10.19
CA LEU A 326 -0.87 4.55 10.90
C LEU A 326 0.15 3.41 10.78
N SER A 327 0.86 3.29 9.66
CA SER A 327 1.94 2.34 9.46
C SER A 327 3.13 2.65 10.39
N LEU A 328 3.50 3.93 10.54
CA LEU A 328 4.52 4.36 11.50
C LEU A 328 4.13 4.05 12.95
N VAL A 329 2.91 4.40 13.35
CA VAL A 329 2.40 4.10 14.71
C VAL A 329 2.45 2.60 14.97
N SER A 330 1.99 1.79 14.02
CA SER A 330 2.02 0.33 14.11
C SER A 330 3.45 -0.21 14.22
N ALA A 331 4.40 0.36 13.48
CA ALA A 331 5.81 -0.02 13.53
C ALA A 331 6.48 0.35 14.86
N CYS A 332 6.20 1.54 15.42
CA CYS A 332 6.71 1.98 16.72
C CYS A 332 6.14 1.13 17.87
N LEU A 333 4.86 0.77 17.81
CA LEU A 333 4.25 -0.15 18.78
C LEU A 333 4.87 -1.53 18.68
N TRP A 334 5.12 -2.03 17.46
CA TRP A 334 5.80 -3.31 17.27
C TRP A 334 7.24 -3.29 17.83
N SER A 335 8.03 -2.25 17.54
CA SER A 335 9.42 -2.16 17.99
C SER A 335 9.54 -2.08 19.51
N SER A 336 8.69 -1.28 20.16
CA SER A 336 8.64 -1.18 21.62
C SER A 336 8.25 -2.51 22.27
N MET A 337 7.27 -3.23 21.70
CA MET A 337 6.84 -4.53 22.21
C MET A 337 7.86 -5.65 21.97
N VAL A 338 8.52 -5.68 20.80
CA VAL A 338 9.55 -6.69 20.48
C VAL A 338 10.82 -6.48 21.31
N GLY A 339 11.19 -5.23 21.59
CA GLY A 339 12.27 -4.91 22.53
C GLY A 339 12.04 -5.55 23.90
N SER A 340 10.78 -5.65 24.35
CA SER A 340 10.41 -6.31 25.61
C SER A 340 10.43 -7.85 25.58
N TYR A 341 10.54 -8.49 24.41
CA TYR A 341 10.61 -9.96 24.27
C TYR A 341 12.04 -10.51 24.13
N LEU A 342 12.99 -9.65 23.76
CA LEU A 342 14.39 -10.03 23.51
C LEU A 342 15.35 -9.55 24.62
N ALA A 343 14.88 -8.67 25.52
CA ALA A 343 15.45 -8.46 26.85
C ALA A 343 14.87 -9.47 27.83
#